data_AF-A0A168QDW2-F1
#
_entry.id   AF-A0A168QDW2-F1
#
_cell.length_a   1.000
_cell.length_b   1.000
_cell.length_c   1.000
_cell.angle_alpha   90.00
_cell.angle_beta   90.00
_cell.angle_gamma   90.00
#
_symmetry.space_group_name_H-M   'P 1'
#
loop_
_entity.id
_entity.type
_entity.pdbx_description
1 polymer ?
#
loop_
_entity_poly.entity_id
_entity_poly.type
_entity_poly.pdbx_seq_one_letter_code
_entity_poly.pdbx_strand_id
1 'polypeptide(L)'
;MTDAQQQPSSPGSSSQKRSLQDDSPPLKERKSRKAPHELLTDAEKKANHIASEQKRRQNIRLGFDQLIEIVPALNSGNRSEALILQKSVDHIKQLITVKNDLKDQIRDLQALLGESPYDEDSSEDDLTYSAY
;
A
#
# COMPACT_ATOMS: atom_id res chain seq x y z
N MET A 1 -45.58 27.77 -6.36
CA MET A 1 -46.02 27.48 -4.98
C MET A 1 -46.76 26.16 -4.99
N THR A 2 -46.05 25.06 -4.72
CA THR A 2 -46.63 23.77 -4.32
C THR A 2 -45.59 23.09 -3.45
N ASP A 3 -45.81 23.27 -2.16
CA ASP A 3 -45.10 22.70 -1.01
C ASP A 3 -45.45 21.20 -0.94
N ALA A 4 -44.45 20.33 -0.80
CA ALA A 4 -44.65 18.89 -0.62
C ALA A 4 -44.09 18.48 0.74
N GLN A 5 -45.04 18.14 1.60
CA GLN A 5 -44.96 17.69 2.99
C GLN A 5 -44.01 16.50 3.24
N GLN A 6 -43.38 16.52 4.43
CA GLN A 6 -42.68 15.44 5.12
C GLN A 6 -43.60 14.30 5.61
N GLN A 7 -43.00 13.15 6.02
CA GLN A 7 -43.20 12.37 7.29
C GLN A 7 -42.42 11.00 7.23
N PRO A 8 -42.17 10.25 8.34
CA PRO A 8 -40.81 9.89 8.81
C PRO A 8 -40.59 8.40 9.27
N SER A 9 -39.42 8.17 9.88
CA SER A 9 -39.11 7.25 11.00
C SER A 9 -38.49 5.86 10.75
N SER A 10 -37.43 5.58 11.52
CA SER A 10 -37.03 4.25 11.99
C SER A 10 -36.28 4.41 13.32
N PRO A 11 -36.73 3.78 14.44
CA PRO A 11 -36.02 3.80 15.72
C PRO A 11 -35.16 2.55 15.88
N GLY A 12 -33.99 2.68 16.52
CA GLY A 12 -33.07 1.56 16.70
C GLY A 12 -32.12 1.70 17.87
N SER A 13 -32.48 1.03 18.96
CA SER A 13 -31.65 0.47 20.02
C SER A 13 -31.07 1.39 21.12
N SER A 14 -31.83 1.40 22.21
CA SER A 14 -31.43 1.59 23.59
C SER A 14 -30.35 0.60 24.09
N SER A 15 -29.39 1.08 24.88
CA SER A 15 -28.69 0.25 25.88
C SER A 15 -28.18 1.07 27.07
N GLN A 16 -29.02 1.07 28.10
CA GLN A 16 -28.74 0.85 29.52
C GLN A 16 -27.55 1.53 30.22
N LYS A 17 -27.92 2.41 31.15
CA LYS A 17 -27.15 2.91 32.29
C LYS A 17 -26.85 1.78 33.29
N ARG A 18 -25.64 1.77 33.88
CA ARG A 18 -25.41 1.23 35.23
C ARG A 18 -24.50 2.17 36.03
N SER A 19 -24.95 2.49 37.24
CA SER A 19 -24.34 3.33 38.26
C SER A 19 -23.72 2.43 39.32
N LEU A 20 -22.55 2.78 39.86
CA LEU A 20 -22.14 2.43 41.24
C LEU A 20 -21.22 3.53 41.81
N GLN A 21 -21.51 3.92 43.05
CA GLN A 21 -20.86 4.91 43.93
C GLN A 21 -19.60 4.30 44.60
N ASP A 22 -18.50 5.06 44.70
CA ASP A 22 -17.95 5.77 45.90
C ASP A 22 -17.28 4.87 46.97
N ASP A 23 -15.97 5.04 47.16
CA ASP A 23 -15.24 4.99 48.45
C ASP A 23 -13.74 5.37 48.25
N SER A 24 -13.16 6.24 49.10
CA SER A 24 -11.73 6.64 49.16
C SER A 24 -11.25 6.51 50.61
N PRO A 25 -9.96 6.21 51.00
CA PRO A 25 -8.74 7.06 50.79
C PRO A 25 -7.38 6.26 50.91
N PRO A 26 -6.20 6.78 51.34
CA PRO A 26 -5.40 7.98 50.98
C PRO A 26 -3.94 7.70 50.50
N LEU A 27 -3.35 8.71 49.84
CA LEU A 27 -1.93 9.15 49.81
C LEU A 27 -0.78 8.16 49.48
N LYS A 28 -0.07 8.43 48.37
CA LYS A 28 1.41 8.49 48.29
C LYS A 28 1.86 9.10 46.96
N GLU A 29 2.58 10.22 47.07
CA GLU A 29 3.27 10.90 45.98
C GLU A 29 4.13 9.93 45.17
N ARG A 30 3.81 9.75 43.89
CA ARG A 30 4.69 9.08 42.93
C ARG A 30 4.61 9.79 41.60
N LYS A 31 5.68 10.56 41.32
CA LYS A 31 6.19 10.99 40.00
C LYS A 31 5.11 11.42 39.01
N SER A 32 5.08 12.71 38.69
CA SER A 32 4.40 13.34 37.56
C SER A 32 4.18 12.37 36.40
N ARG A 33 3.04 11.69 36.45
CA ARG A 33 2.55 10.83 35.39
C ARG A 33 2.12 11.80 34.30
N LYS A 34 2.70 11.65 33.12
CA LYS A 34 2.25 12.31 31.89
C LYS A 34 0.72 12.27 31.89
N ALA A 35 0.11 13.44 31.69
CA ALA A 35 -1.34 13.60 31.71
C ALA A 35 -2.01 12.48 30.91
N PRO A 36 -3.11 11.91 31.41
CA PRO A 36 -3.77 10.78 30.76
C PRO A 36 -4.19 11.22 29.36
N HIS A 37 -3.51 10.69 28.35
CA HIS A 37 -3.86 10.67 26.93
C HIS A 37 -4.99 11.64 26.58
N GLU A 38 -4.67 12.92 26.37
CA GLU A 38 -5.60 13.86 25.74
C GLU A 38 -6.04 13.21 24.44
N LEU A 39 -7.30 12.79 24.37
CA LEU A 39 -7.87 12.34 23.12
C LEU A 39 -7.74 13.52 22.17
N LEU A 40 -7.07 13.28 21.01
CA LEU A 40 -6.97 14.26 19.95
C LEU A 40 -8.33 14.94 19.78
N THR A 41 -8.34 16.28 19.85
CA THR A 41 -9.54 17.06 19.59
C THR A 41 -10.06 16.73 18.19
N ASP A 42 -11.35 16.95 17.94
CA ASP A 42 -11.90 16.65 16.61
C ASP A 42 -11.24 17.50 15.50
N ALA A 43 -10.77 18.69 15.86
CA ALA A 43 -9.94 19.53 15.00
C ALA A 43 -8.57 18.89 14.70
N GLU A 44 -7.88 18.37 15.71
CA GLU A 44 -6.59 17.68 15.55
C GLU A 44 -6.72 16.37 14.78
N LYS A 45 -7.78 15.57 15.03
CA LYS A 45 -8.07 14.37 14.25
C LYS A 45 -8.28 14.70 12.78
N LYS A 46 -9.05 15.74 12.49
CA LYS A 46 -9.30 16.19 11.11
C LYS A 46 -8.00 16.67 10.45
N ALA A 47 -7.18 17.45 11.16
CA ALA A 47 -5.89 17.91 10.65
C ALA A 47 -4.93 16.73 10.38
N ASN A 48 -4.83 15.79 11.31
CA ASN A 48 -3.98 14.61 11.16
C ASN A 48 -4.45 13.70 10.01
N HIS A 49 -5.76 13.51 9.84
CA HIS A 49 -6.32 12.76 8.71
C HIS A 49 -5.93 13.39 7.37
N ILE A 50 -6.09 14.72 7.23
CA ILE A 50 -5.70 15.44 6.01
C ILE A 50 -4.19 15.29 5.75
N ALA A 51 -3.37 15.48 6.79
CA ALA A 51 -1.92 15.38 6.66
C ALA A 51 -1.46 13.95 6.28
N SER A 52 -2.05 12.94 6.90
CA SER A 52 -1.75 11.53 6.63
C SER A 52 -2.15 11.14 5.21
N GLU A 53 -3.31 11.59 4.74
CA GLU A 53 -3.76 11.32 3.37
C GLU A 53 -2.92 12.08 2.32
N GLN A 54 -2.51 13.32 2.60
CA GLN A 54 -1.59 14.05 1.73
C GLN A 54 -0.25 13.33 1.60
N LYS A 55 0.33 12.88 2.73
CA LYS A 55 1.56 12.09 2.73
C LYS A 55 1.39 10.78 1.94
N ARG A 56 0.28 10.07 2.15
CA ARG A 56 -0.04 8.84 1.39
C ARG A 56 -0.09 9.13 -0.11
N ARG A 57 -0.79 10.18 -0.54
CA ARG A 57 -0.87 10.57 -1.96
C ARG A 57 0.47 10.98 -2.54
N GLN A 58 1.30 11.67 -1.77
CA GLN A 58 2.65 12.04 -2.21
C GLN A 58 3.53 10.80 -2.42
N ASN A 59 3.48 9.83 -1.51
CA ASN A 59 4.22 8.57 -1.65
C ASN A 59 3.78 7.80 -2.90
N ILE A 60 2.47 7.75 -3.20
CA ILE A 60 1.95 7.11 -4.41
C ILE A 60 2.52 7.79 -5.66
N ARG A 61 2.51 9.13 -5.71
CA ARG A 61 3.08 9.88 -6.85
C ARG A 61 4.56 9.60 -7.05
N LEU A 62 5.35 9.59 -5.96
CA LEU A 62 6.77 9.25 -6.03
C LEU A 62 7.00 7.84 -6.59
N GLY A 63 6.13 6.88 -6.25
CA GLY A 63 6.17 5.54 -6.85
C GLY A 63 5.92 5.55 -8.37
N PHE A 64 4.96 6.35 -8.83
CA PHE A 64 4.72 6.53 -10.27
C PHE A 64 5.88 7.23 -10.99
N ASP A 65 6.51 8.22 -10.36
CA ASP A 65 7.69 8.89 -10.92
C ASP A 65 8.86 7.92 -11.10
N GLN A 66 9.09 7.03 -10.13
CA GLN A 66 10.10 5.95 -10.25
C GLN A 66 9.78 4.97 -11.38
N LEU A 67 8.51 4.59 -11.54
CA LEU A 67 8.09 3.73 -12.66
C LEU A 67 8.37 4.37 -14.02
N ILE A 68 8.16 5.69 -14.14
CA ILE A 68 8.45 6.42 -15.38
C ILE A 68 9.96 6.42 -15.68
N GLU A 69 10.81 6.54 -14.67
CA GLU A 69 12.26 6.53 -14.83
C GLU A 69 12.81 5.16 -15.27
N ILE A 70 12.28 4.08 -14.70
CA ILE A 70 12.78 2.72 -14.95
C ILE A 70 12.26 2.15 -16.27
N VAL A 71 11.03 2.48 -16.68
CA VAL A 71 10.39 1.90 -17.86
C VAL A 71 10.68 2.75 -19.10
N PRO A 72 11.53 2.28 -20.06
CA PRO A 72 12.00 3.13 -21.18
C PRO A 72 10.87 3.64 -22.09
N ALA A 73 9.76 2.90 -22.16
CA ALA A 73 8.60 3.24 -22.96
C ALA A 73 7.81 4.46 -22.44
N LEU A 74 8.08 4.93 -21.21
CA LEU A 74 7.37 6.04 -20.57
C LEU A 74 8.12 7.39 -20.66
N ASN A 75 9.34 7.41 -21.21
CA ASN A 75 10.19 8.61 -21.29
C ASN A 75 9.59 9.71 -22.20
N SER A 76 8.66 9.35 -23.10
CA SER A 76 8.06 10.28 -24.06
C SER A 76 6.56 10.50 -23.80
N GLY A 77 6.28 11.41 -22.88
CA GLY A 77 5.09 12.26 -22.91
C GLY A 77 3.80 11.72 -22.27
N ASN A 78 3.55 10.42 -22.21
CA ASN A 78 2.29 9.91 -21.67
C ASN A 78 2.40 9.49 -20.21
N ARG A 79 1.74 10.24 -19.31
CA ARG A 79 1.81 10.08 -17.84
C ARG A 79 0.49 9.68 -17.18
N SER A 80 -0.45 9.08 -17.92
CA SER A 80 -1.67 8.59 -17.28
C SER A 80 -1.34 7.38 -16.40
N GLU A 81 -1.88 7.35 -15.17
CA GLU A 81 -1.60 6.29 -14.18
C GLU A 81 -1.88 4.89 -14.77
N ALA A 82 -3.00 4.74 -15.50
CA ALA A 82 -3.36 3.49 -16.16
C ALA A 82 -2.34 3.05 -17.22
N LEU A 83 -1.82 3.99 -18.02
CA LEU A 83 -0.82 3.67 -19.05
C LEU A 83 0.54 3.32 -18.42
N ILE A 84 0.92 4.03 -17.35
CA ILE A 84 2.16 3.73 -16.61
C ILE A 84 2.10 2.28 -16.11
N LEU A 85 1.01 1.88 -15.45
CA LEU A 85 0.84 0.50 -14.98
C LEU A 85 0.89 -0.51 -16.13
N GLN A 86 0.18 -0.24 -17.23
CA GLN A 86 0.18 -1.13 -18.40
C GLN A 86 1.60 -1.30 -18.97
N LYS A 87 2.34 -0.21 -19.17
CA LYS A 87 3.70 -0.25 -19.71
C LYS A 87 4.70 -0.90 -18.76
N SER A 88 4.50 -0.74 -17.46
CA SER A 88 5.30 -1.46 -16.46
C SER A 88 5.10 -2.97 -16.57
N VAL A 89 3.86 -3.44 -16.70
CA VAL A 89 3.57 -4.87 -16.90
C VAL A 89 4.19 -5.39 -18.21
N ASP A 90 4.02 -4.65 -19.31
CA ASP A 90 4.61 -5.00 -20.60
C ASP A 90 6.14 -5.12 -20.51
N HIS A 91 6.78 -4.18 -19.79
CA HIS A 91 8.23 -4.18 -19.60
C HIS A 91 8.71 -5.36 -18.77
N ILE A 92 8.02 -5.72 -17.68
CA ILE A 92 8.33 -6.91 -16.88
C ILE A 92 8.27 -8.18 -17.74
N LYS A 93 7.22 -8.32 -18.56
CA LYS A 93 7.08 -9.46 -19.49
C LYS A 93 8.26 -9.53 -20.47
N GLN A 94 8.65 -8.39 -21.04
CA GLN A 94 9.80 -8.32 -21.94
C GLN A 94 11.11 -8.72 -21.23
N LEU A 95 11.34 -8.24 -20.00
CA LEU A 95 12.53 -8.60 -19.23
C LEU A 95 12.59 -10.10 -18.94
N ILE A 96 11.46 -10.75 -18.64
CA ILE A 96 11.38 -12.20 -18.44
C ILE A 96 11.75 -12.94 -19.73
N THR A 97 11.22 -12.52 -20.88
CA THR A 97 11.58 -13.12 -22.18
C THR A 97 13.08 -12.97 -22.44
N VAL A 98 13.63 -11.75 -22.32
CA VAL A 98 15.06 -11.50 -22.53
C VAL A 98 15.93 -12.32 -21.56
N LYS A 99 15.53 -12.46 -20.29
CA LYS A 99 16.22 -13.30 -19.31
C LYS A 99 16.27 -14.76 -19.77
N ASN A 100 15.15 -15.30 -20.23
CA ASN A 100 15.06 -16.68 -20.67
C ASN A 100 15.90 -16.92 -21.94
N ASP A 101 15.82 -16.01 -22.91
CA ASP A 101 16.63 -16.08 -24.15
C ASP A 101 18.14 -16.04 -23.84
N LEU A 102 18.55 -15.21 -22.87
CA LEU A 102 19.94 -15.16 -22.41
C LEU A 102 20.36 -16.45 -21.68
N LYS A 103 19.48 -17.01 -20.82
CA LYS A 103 19.71 -18.30 -20.17
C LYS A 103 19.87 -19.42 -21.21
N ASP A 104 19.05 -19.43 -22.25
CA ASP A 104 19.13 -20.41 -23.34
C ASP A 104 20.46 -20.28 -24.10
N GLN A 105 20.86 -19.05 -24.46
CA GLN A 105 22.16 -18.78 -25.10
C GLN A 105 23.35 -19.22 -24.25
N ILE A 106 23.29 -19.00 -22.93
CA ILE A 106 24.34 -19.45 -22.01
C ILE A 106 24.42 -20.98 -22.00
N ARG A 107 23.28 -21.67 -21.94
CA ARG A 107 23.23 -23.15 -21.98
C ARG A 107 23.81 -23.70 -23.28
N ASP A 108 23.49 -23.08 -24.42
CA ASP A 108 24.03 -23.49 -25.72
C ASP A 108 25.55 -23.31 -25.80
N LEU A 109 26.06 -22.17 -25.31
CA LEU A 109 27.50 -21.89 -25.28
C LEU A 109 28.25 -22.81 -24.31
N GLN A 110 27.67 -23.11 -23.15
CA GLN A 110 28.23 -24.08 -22.19
C GLN A 110 28.31 -25.49 -22.79
N ALA A 111 27.25 -25.93 -23.48
CA ALA A 111 27.23 -27.19 -24.20
C ALA A 111 28.29 -27.25 -25.30
N LEU A 112 28.54 -26.13 -26.01
CA LEU A 112 29.58 -26.02 -27.01
C LEU A 112 30.99 -26.08 -26.41
N LEU A 113 31.21 -25.43 -25.26
CA LEU A 113 32.50 -25.41 -24.56
C LEU A 113 32.80 -26.72 -23.82
N GLY A 114 31.82 -27.61 -23.67
CA GLY A 114 31.95 -28.84 -22.89
C GLY A 114 32.07 -28.59 -21.37
N GLU A 115 31.71 -27.38 -20.92
CA GLU A 115 31.61 -27.08 -19.49
C GLU A 115 30.31 -27.69 -18.96
N SER A 116 30.39 -28.38 -17.82
CA SER A 116 29.21 -28.92 -17.15
C SER A 116 28.23 -27.76 -16.90
N PRO A 117 26.93 -27.93 -17.20
CA PRO A 117 25.93 -26.95 -16.80
C PRO A 117 26.01 -26.81 -15.29
N TYR A 118 26.54 -25.68 -14.80
CA TYR A 118 26.36 -25.34 -13.40
C TYR A 118 24.91 -24.91 -13.27
N ASP A 119 24.07 -25.83 -12.80
CA ASP A 119 22.68 -25.56 -12.46
C ASP A 119 22.63 -24.62 -11.26
N GLU A 120 22.80 -23.33 -11.52
CA GLU A 120 22.49 -22.26 -10.56
C GLU A 120 20.96 -22.03 -10.46
N ASP A 121 20.14 -22.99 -10.90
CA ASP A 121 18.68 -22.92 -10.93
C ASP A 121 18.02 -23.67 -9.74
N SER A 122 18.81 -24.15 -8.76
CA SER A 122 18.27 -24.86 -7.59
C SER A 122 17.84 -23.95 -6.42
N SER A 123 17.77 -22.63 -6.56
CA SER A 123 17.21 -21.78 -5.50
C SER A 123 16.50 -20.53 -6.02
N GLU A 124 15.16 -20.57 -5.91
CA GLU A 124 14.27 -19.43 -5.62
C GLU A 124 13.89 -18.44 -6.73
N ASP A 125 13.49 -18.89 -7.93
CA ASP A 125 12.89 -17.97 -8.93
C ASP A 125 11.65 -18.50 -9.67
N ASP A 126 11.04 -19.62 -9.25
CA ASP A 126 9.73 -20.06 -9.78
C ASP A 126 8.56 -19.40 -9.04
N LEU A 127 8.56 -18.07 -8.96
CA LEU A 127 7.34 -17.33 -8.67
C LEU A 127 6.53 -17.21 -9.96
N THR A 128 5.82 -18.29 -10.25
CA THR A 128 4.67 -18.42 -11.17
C THR A 128 3.93 -17.10 -11.46
N TYR A 129 4.41 -16.36 -12.47
CA TYR A 129 3.73 -15.18 -13.00
C TYR A 129 2.71 -15.56 -14.10
N SER A 130 2.50 -16.85 -14.34
CA SER A 130 1.65 -17.37 -15.43
C SER A 130 0.15 -17.42 -15.13
N ALA A 131 -0.33 -16.78 -14.07
CA ALA A 131 -1.73 -16.94 -13.66
C ALA A 131 -2.44 -15.65 -13.21
N TYR A 132 -2.22 -14.50 -13.85
CA TYR A 132 -3.15 -13.35 -13.82
C TYR A 132 -3.07 -12.52 -15.10
#